data_AF-A0A8J9RBA1-F1
#
_entry.id   AF-A0A8J9RBA1-F1
#
_cell.length_a   1.000
_cell.length_b   1.000
_cell.length_c   1.000
_cell.angle_alpha   90.00
_cell.angle_beta   90.00
_cell.angle_gamma   90.00
#
_symmetry.space_group_name_H-M   'P 1'
#
loop_
_entity.id
_entity.type
_entity.pdbx_description
1 polymer ?
#
loop_
_entity_poly.entity_id
_entity_poly.type
_entity_poly.pdbx_seq_one_letter_code
_entity_poly.pdbx_strand_id
1 'polypeptide(L)'
;MEDTDAGTEVRALTEHRGRPRRSNAVIEVFRSLKLHKKPSFYVFAALWVFGLASMFIFPAPSPITEQALAKYEARLDEAAEYSKQHADSTQAWYNALQELREAKTWFWRFRAEQRQLVLDKKAKERAAYAVVREHDRHLESLISAAKAELGLWSELGVSEGRQLFWKSFQAGKVFGRRQTIWDTAFNLLSSNQADRNLVTAFVQLICTAIVNFTAGMLSSVFIFIFQLPWLVMSYQASLPSMIAFFALATLGCISVICSYLLGLYLAGATAIYATVSLTGQSRRLEAGLGSRAYLERPHAE
;
A
#
# COMPACT_ATOMS: atom_id res chain seq x y z
N MET A 1 36.31 -88.32 -27.62
CA MET A 1 35.21 -88.95 -28.37
C MET A 1 33.95 -88.53 -27.63
N GLU A 2 33.22 -87.58 -28.20
CA GLU A 2 31.87 -87.07 -27.87
C GLU A 2 31.58 -86.71 -26.39
N ASP A 3 31.32 -85.42 -26.10
CA ASP A 3 29.97 -84.78 -26.06
C ASP A 3 29.03 -85.52 -25.08
N THR A 4 28.33 -84.93 -24.12
CA THR A 4 27.92 -83.58 -23.70
C THR A 4 27.44 -83.79 -22.24
N ASP A 5 27.53 -82.87 -21.29
CA ASP A 5 26.58 -81.77 -21.15
C ASP A 5 27.05 -80.79 -20.05
N ALA A 6 26.59 -79.55 -20.22
CA ALA A 6 26.88 -78.32 -19.49
C ALA A 6 26.63 -78.42 -17.96
N GLY A 7 27.19 -77.59 -17.09
CA GLY A 7 27.77 -76.26 -17.27
C GLY A 7 27.76 -75.59 -15.89
N THR A 8 28.97 -75.38 -15.39
CA THR A 8 29.48 -74.23 -14.65
C THR A 8 28.55 -73.48 -13.68
N GLU A 9 28.95 -73.56 -12.40
CA GLU A 9 28.71 -72.59 -11.34
C GLU A 9 28.69 -71.13 -11.86
N VAL A 10 27.52 -70.48 -11.81
CA VAL A 10 27.44 -69.02 -11.91
C VAL A 10 27.21 -68.46 -10.52
N ARG A 11 28.35 -68.17 -9.88
CA ARG A 11 28.49 -67.19 -8.81
C ARG A 11 28.46 -65.80 -9.47
N ALA A 12 27.73 -64.89 -8.82
CA ALA A 12 27.60 -63.45 -9.09
C ALA A 12 26.49 -63.00 -10.05
N LEU A 13 25.55 -62.21 -9.51
CA LEU A 13 25.21 -60.82 -9.91
C LEU A 13 23.84 -60.48 -9.25
N THR A 14 23.84 -59.80 -8.11
CA THR A 14 23.54 -58.35 -8.01
C THR A 14 22.20 -57.94 -8.64
N GLU A 15 21.18 -57.71 -7.81
CA GLU A 15 20.39 -56.46 -7.83
C GLU A 15 19.37 -56.44 -6.68
N HIS A 16 19.82 -56.02 -5.50
CA HIS A 16 18.91 -55.39 -4.55
C HIS A 16 18.42 -54.08 -5.19
N ARG A 17 17.16 -54.04 -5.63
CA ARG A 17 16.45 -52.81 -6.00
C ARG A 17 16.32 -51.88 -4.79
N GLY A 18 17.40 -51.16 -4.48
CA GLY A 18 17.36 -49.95 -3.69
C GLY A 18 16.75 -48.85 -4.55
N ARG A 19 15.45 -48.56 -4.34
CA ARG A 19 14.85 -47.32 -4.87
C ARG A 19 15.69 -46.14 -4.37
N PRO A 20 16.25 -45.27 -5.24
CA PRO A 20 16.93 -44.09 -4.78
C PRO A 20 15.93 -43.20 -4.03
N ARG A 21 16.26 -42.95 -2.78
CA ARG A 21 15.51 -42.16 -1.81
C ARG A 21 15.49 -40.70 -2.27
N ARG A 22 14.59 -40.38 -3.21
CA ARG A 22 14.33 -39.06 -3.83
C ARG A 22 14.03 -37.94 -2.81
N SER A 23 13.89 -38.27 -1.53
CA SER A 23 13.59 -37.33 -0.45
C SER A 23 14.80 -36.52 0.03
N ASN A 24 16.04 -36.92 -0.28
CA ASN A 24 17.23 -36.23 0.25
C ASN A 24 17.82 -35.21 -0.73
N ALA A 25 17.55 -35.33 -2.04
CA ALA A 25 18.07 -34.41 -3.05
C ALA A 25 17.47 -33.00 -2.93
N VAL A 26 16.19 -32.89 -2.57
CA VAL A 26 15.53 -31.60 -2.35
C VAL A 26 16.09 -30.92 -1.08
N ILE A 27 16.39 -31.71 -0.05
CA ILE A 27 16.95 -31.21 1.22
C ILE A 27 18.42 -30.77 1.04
N GLU A 28 19.19 -31.45 0.18
CA GLU A 28 20.56 -31.04 -0.15
C GLU A 28 20.63 -29.80 -1.05
N VAL A 29 19.70 -29.61 -1.99
CA VAL A 29 19.60 -28.36 -2.77
C VAL A 29 19.26 -27.17 -1.86
N PHE A 30 18.40 -27.37 -0.85
CA PHE A 30 18.13 -26.32 0.14
C PHE A 30 19.29 -26.07 1.11
N ARG A 31 20.15 -27.06 1.36
CA ARG A 31 21.33 -26.93 2.23
C ARG A 31 22.56 -26.37 1.50
N SER A 32 22.66 -26.55 0.18
CA SER A 32 23.75 -26.00 -0.66
C SER A 32 23.55 -24.53 -1.02
N LEU A 33 22.34 -23.98 -0.83
CA LEU A 33 22.10 -22.56 -0.66
C LEU A 33 22.66 -22.09 0.69
N LYS A 34 23.99 -22.13 0.84
CA LYS A 34 24.71 -21.34 1.84
C LYS A 34 24.33 -19.89 1.60
N LEU A 35 23.35 -19.39 2.36
CA LEU A 35 22.97 -17.98 2.40
C LEU A 35 24.24 -17.17 2.69
N HIS A 36 24.75 -16.57 1.62
CA HIS A 36 25.92 -15.72 1.64
C HIS A 36 25.68 -14.55 2.60
N LYS A 37 26.76 -14.14 3.28
CA LYS A 37 27.01 -12.86 3.99
C LYS A 37 25.77 -11.98 4.20
N LYS A 38 25.45 -11.67 5.47
CA LYS A 38 24.44 -10.68 5.87
C LYS A 38 24.49 -9.49 4.90
N PRO A 39 23.35 -9.07 4.29
CA PRO A 39 23.35 -7.91 3.42
C PRO A 39 23.98 -6.76 4.19
N SER A 40 25.04 -6.22 3.62
CA SER A 40 25.80 -5.18 4.29
C SER A 40 24.87 -3.98 4.50
N PHE A 41 24.88 -3.38 5.70
CA PHE A 41 24.11 -2.17 6.00
C PHE A 41 24.29 -1.10 4.90
N TYR A 42 25.49 -1.03 4.31
CA TYR A 42 25.79 -0.16 3.17
C TYR A 42 24.95 -0.44 1.92
N VAL A 43 24.60 -1.69 1.61
CA VAL A 43 23.72 -2.02 0.48
C VAL A 43 22.30 -1.53 0.75
N PHE A 44 21.79 -1.75 1.96
CA PHE A 44 20.48 -1.23 2.36
C PHE A 44 20.45 0.31 2.31
N ALA A 45 21.46 0.97 2.89
CA ALA A 45 21.57 2.42 2.88
C ALA A 45 21.69 2.98 1.45
N ALA A 46 22.47 2.33 0.58
CA ALA A 46 22.61 2.72 -0.81
C ALA A 46 21.29 2.59 -1.58
N LEU A 47 20.58 1.47 -1.43
CA LEU A 47 19.26 1.25 -2.04
C LEU A 47 18.22 2.24 -1.49
N TRP A 48 18.27 2.53 -0.19
CA TRP A 48 17.41 3.51 0.46
C TRP A 48 17.60 4.91 -0.14
N VAL A 49 18.85 5.40 -0.18
CA VAL A 49 19.22 6.69 -0.79
C VAL A 49 18.87 6.71 -2.27
N PHE A 50 19.14 5.64 -3.01
CA PHE A 50 18.81 5.54 -4.42
C PHE A 50 17.29 5.62 -4.67
N GLY A 51 16.47 4.97 -3.84
CA GLY A 51 15.02 5.08 -3.91
C GLY A 51 14.51 6.49 -3.58
N LEU A 52 15.15 7.22 -2.66
CA LEU A 52 14.83 8.63 -2.43
C LEU A 52 15.21 9.48 -3.65
N ALA A 53 16.41 9.26 -4.20
CA ALA A 53 16.87 9.99 -5.37
C ALA A 53 15.96 9.75 -6.58
N SER A 54 15.46 8.54 -6.81
CA SER A 54 14.54 8.25 -7.91
C SER A 54 13.18 8.95 -7.75
N MET A 55 12.69 9.12 -6.51
CA MET A 55 11.44 9.82 -6.24
C MET A 55 11.54 11.34 -6.37
N PHE A 56 12.65 11.95 -5.95
CA PHE A 56 12.75 13.41 -5.83
C PHE A 56 13.71 14.09 -6.81
N ILE A 57 14.76 13.40 -7.25
CA ILE A 57 15.89 14.02 -7.93
C ILE A 57 15.92 13.64 -9.41
N PHE A 58 15.78 12.34 -9.72
CA PHE A 58 16.01 11.87 -11.08
C PHE A 58 14.91 12.34 -12.04
N PRO A 59 15.27 13.02 -13.15
CA PRO A 59 14.31 13.34 -14.21
C PRO A 59 13.93 12.07 -14.98
N ALA A 60 12.86 12.17 -15.76
CA ALA A 60 12.50 11.12 -16.69
C ALA A 60 13.62 10.93 -17.72
N PRO A 61 14.06 9.69 -17.99
CA PRO A 61 15.19 9.45 -18.89
C PRO A 61 14.85 9.65 -20.37
N SER A 62 13.56 9.61 -20.75
CA SER A 62 13.11 9.83 -22.13
C SER A 62 12.39 11.18 -22.24
N PRO A 63 13.03 12.22 -22.82
CA PRO A 63 12.34 13.47 -23.09
C PRO A 63 11.23 13.25 -24.13
N ILE A 64 10.13 13.99 -23.99
CA ILE A 64 9.01 13.94 -24.93
C ILE A 64 9.38 14.75 -26.18
N THR A 65 9.30 14.13 -27.36
CA THR A 65 9.47 14.84 -28.62
C THR A 65 8.18 15.56 -29.00
N GLU A 66 8.28 16.71 -29.69
CA GLU A 66 7.11 17.48 -30.12
C GLU A 66 6.17 16.66 -31.01
N GLN A 67 6.71 15.78 -31.86
CA GLN A 67 5.92 14.88 -32.70
C GLN A 67 5.14 13.84 -31.88
N ALA A 68 5.74 13.29 -30.81
CA ALA A 68 5.06 12.35 -29.93
C ALA A 68 3.97 13.05 -29.11
N LEU A 69 4.23 14.29 -28.68
CA LEU A 69 3.25 15.11 -27.99
C LEU A 69 2.04 15.42 -28.89
N ALA A 70 2.26 15.84 -30.13
CA ALA A 70 1.19 16.12 -31.07
C ALA A 70 0.31 14.88 -31.35
N LYS A 71 0.93 13.70 -31.47
CA LYS A 71 0.18 12.43 -31.60
C LYS A 71 -0.61 12.10 -30.35
N TYR A 72 -0.01 12.28 -29.18
CA TYR A 72 -0.68 12.09 -27.90
C TYR A 72 -1.90 12.99 -27.75
N GLU A 73 -1.77 14.28 -28.06
CA GLU A 73 -2.87 15.26 -28.00
C GLU A 73 -3.99 14.88 -28.98
N ALA A 74 -3.66 14.54 -30.23
CA ALA A 74 -4.66 14.11 -31.21
C ALA A 74 -5.46 12.87 -30.76
N ARG A 75 -4.81 11.92 -30.07
CA ARG A 75 -5.46 10.73 -29.50
C ARG A 75 -6.31 11.05 -28.27
N LEU A 76 -5.89 12.03 -27.46
CA LEU A 76 -6.70 12.50 -26.35
C LEU A 76 -7.96 13.22 -26.83
N ASP A 77 -7.87 13.97 -27.92
CA ASP A 77 -9.04 14.62 -28.53
C ASP A 77 -10.05 13.58 -29.03
N GLU A 78 -9.58 12.51 -29.68
CA GLU A 78 -10.40 11.35 -30.07
C GLU A 78 -11.11 10.72 -28.85
N ALA A 79 -10.38 10.50 -27.75
CA ALA A 79 -10.94 9.99 -26.50
C ALA A 79 -11.96 10.95 -25.86
N ALA A 80 -11.69 12.26 -25.91
CA ALA A 80 -12.58 13.28 -25.37
C ALA A 80 -13.88 13.38 -26.19
N GLU A 81 -13.79 13.26 -27.51
CA GLU A 81 -14.96 13.22 -28.39
C GLU A 81 -15.81 11.97 -28.14
N TYR A 82 -15.17 10.79 -28.06
CA TYR A 82 -15.86 9.55 -27.71
C TYR A 82 -16.60 9.64 -26.36
N SER A 83 -15.93 10.19 -25.34
CA SER A 83 -16.52 10.39 -24.01
C SER A 83 -17.77 11.29 -24.06
N LYS A 84 -17.73 12.37 -24.84
CA LYS A 84 -18.89 13.27 -25.04
C LYS A 84 -20.05 12.57 -25.73
N GLN A 85 -19.78 11.81 -26.79
CA GLN A 85 -20.80 11.08 -27.54
C GLN A 85 -21.55 10.06 -26.66
N HIS A 86 -20.87 9.50 -25.66
CA HIS A 86 -21.44 8.49 -24.77
C HIS A 86 -21.84 9.00 -23.37
N ALA A 87 -21.87 10.32 -23.15
CA ALA A 87 -22.25 10.91 -21.87
C ALA A 87 -23.68 10.51 -21.42
N ASP A 88 -24.59 10.31 -22.36
CA ASP A 88 -25.97 9.90 -22.11
C ASP A 88 -26.07 8.50 -21.47
N SER A 89 -25.13 7.60 -21.78
CA SER A 89 -25.10 6.25 -21.20
C SER A 89 -24.87 6.28 -19.69
N THR A 90 -23.97 7.15 -19.24
CA THR A 90 -23.68 7.40 -17.82
C THR A 90 -24.89 8.00 -17.12
N GLN A 91 -25.58 8.95 -17.76
CA GLN A 91 -26.81 9.53 -17.21
C GLN A 91 -27.92 8.48 -17.08
N ALA A 92 -28.09 7.61 -18.09
CA ALA A 92 -29.06 6.52 -18.07
C ALA A 92 -28.80 5.53 -16.92
N TRP A 93 -27.53 5.19 -16.66
CA TRP A 93 -27.15 4.38 -15.51
C TRP A 93 -27.45 5.09 -14.18
N TYR A 94 -27.12 6.37 -14.04
CA TYR A 94 -27.45 7.14 -12.83
C TYR A 94 -28.96 7.17 -12.55
N ASN A 95 -29.77 7.38 -13.58
CA ASN A 95 -31.23 7.36 -13.45
C ASN A 95 -31.72 5.97 -12.98
N ALA A 96 -31.22 4.88 -13.57
CA ALA A 96 -31.56 3.52 -13.16
C ALA A 96 -31.10 3.20 -11.71
N LEU A 97 -29.94 3.73 -11.31
CA LEU A 97 -29.42 3.59 -9.96
C LEU A 97 -30.28 4.33 -8.93
N GLN A 98 -30.79 5.52 -9.26
CA GLN A 98 -31.72 6.26 -8.42
C GLN A 98 -33.05 5.51 -8.28
N GLU A 99 -33.65 5.04 -9.38
CA GLU A 99 -34.87 4.21 -9.34
C GLU A 99 -34.69 2.98 -8.43
N LEU A 100 -33.52 2.33 -8.48
CA LEU A 100 -33.20 1.20 -7.60
C LEU A 100 -33.07 1.61 -6.12
N ARG A 101 -32.51 2.78 -5.83
CA ARG A 101 -32.40 3.30 -4.46
C ARG A 101 -33.78 3.64 -3.89
N GLU A 102 -34.62 4.30 -4.69
CA GLU A 102 -36.00 4.63 -4.33
C GLU A 102 -36.84 3.37 -4.06
N ALA A 103 -36.65 2.31 -4.84
CA ALA A 103 -37.33 1.04 -4.62
C ALA A 103 -36.88 0.31 -3.32
N LYS A 104 -35.69 0.61 -2.79
CA LYS A 104 -35.17 -0.01 -1.56
C LYS A 104 -35.71 0.68 -0.31
N THR A 105 -36.97 0.42 0.00
CA THR A 105 -37.60 0.90 1.24
C THR A 105 -37.31 0.02 2.44
N TRP A 106 -37.57 0.49 3.66
CA TRP A 106 -37.35 -0.29 4.88
C TRP A 106 -38.04 -1.66 4.82
N PHE A 107 -37.38 -2.73 5.28
CA PHE A 107 -37.88 -4.12 5.19
C PHE A 107 -38.30 -4.61 3.78
N TRP A 108 -37.84 -4.00 2.68
CA TRP A 108 -38.18 -4.44 1.31
C TRP A 108 -37.90 -5.93 1.06
N ARG A 109 -36.91 -6.51 1.75
CA ARG A 109 -36.53 -7.94 1.63
C ARG A 109 -37.62 -8.91 2.12
N PHE A 110 -38.50 -8.45 3.01
CA PHE A 110 -39.55 -9.28 3.63
C PHE A 110 -40.91 -9.16 2.96
N ARG A 111 -41.08 -8.22 2.01
CA ARG A 111 -42.33 -7.99 1.27
C ARG A 111 -42.18 -8.53 -0.15
N ALA A 112 -42.99 -9.53 -0.52
CA ALA A 112 -42.85 -10.25 -1.80
C ALA A 112 -42.93 -9.32 -3.02
N GLU A 113 -43.93 -8.43 -3.06
CA GLU A 113 -44.12 -7.45 -4.14
C GLU A 113 -42.94 -6.48 -4.24
N GLN A 114 -42.51 -5.89 -3.13
CA GLN A 114 -41.39 -4.95 -3.10
C GLN A 114 -40.06 -5.63 -3.48
N ARG A 115 -39.88 -6.88 -3.05
CA ARG A 115 -38.71 -7.69 -3.42
C ARG A 115 -38.65 -7.90 -4.93
N GLN A 116 -39.77 -8.24 -5.56
CA GLN A 116 -39.82 -8.40 -7.01
C GLN A 116 -39.50 -7.09 -7.74
N LEU A 117 -40.12 -5.98 -7.32
CA LEU A 117 -39.85 -4.65 -7.87
C LEU A 117 -38.36 -4.29 -7.79
N VAL A 118 -37.71 -4.53 -6.65
CA VAL A 118 -36.27 -4.27 -6.48
C VAL A 118 -35.42 -5.18 -7.38
N LEU A 119 -35.81 -6.44 -7.59
CA LEU A 119 -35.11 -7.34 -8.50
C LEU A 119 -35.20 -6.87 -9.96
N ASP A 120 -36.37 -6.42 -10.39
CA ASP A 120 -36.59 -5.92 -11.74
C ASP A 120 -35.79 -4.62 -11.98
N LYS A 121 -35.83 -3.67 -11.05
CA LYS A 121 -35.02 -2.43 -11.10
C LYS A 121 -33.52 -2.71 -11.06
N LYS A 122 -33.10 -3.73 -10.30
CA LYS A 122 -31.70 -4.17 -10.26
C LYS A 122 -31.25 -4.79 -11.59
N ALA A 123 -32.13 -5.50 -12.29
CA ALA A 123 -31.82 -6.00 -13.63
C ALA A 123 -31.64 -4.83 -14.63
N LYS A 124 -32.52 -3.82 -14.57
CA LYS A 124 -32.40 -2.59 -15.37
C LYS A 124 -31.09 -1.83 -15.10
N GLU A 125 -30.74 -1.64 -13.83
CA GLU A 125 -29.48 -0.99 -13.43
C GLU A 125 -28.26 -1.76 -13.93
N ARG A 126 -28.25 -3.09 -13.81
CA ARG A 126 -27.16 -3.93 -14.32
C ARG A 126 -27.01 -3.85 -15.84
N ALA A 127 -28.11 -3.81 -16.58
CA ALA A 127 -28.09 -3.66 -18.03
C ALA A 127 -27.51 -2.29 -18.42
N ALA A 128 -27.95 -1.21 -17.78
CA ALA A 128 -27.41 0.13 -18.02
C ALA A 128 -25.91 0.23 -17.64
N TYR A 129 -25.51 -0.37 -16.51
CA TYR A 129 -24.11 -0.41 -16.10
C TYR A 129 -23.23 -1.23 -17.04
N ALA A 130 -23.77 -2.28 -17.66
CA ALA A 130 -23.02 -3.08 -18.64
C ALA A 130 -22.62 -2.24 -19.87
N VAL A 131 -23.52 -1.36 -20.33
CA VAL A 131 -23.26 -0.42 -21.44
C VAL A 131 -22.19 0.60 -21.04
N VAL A 132 -22.32 1.24 -19.89
CA VAL A 132 -21.30 2.19 -19.38
C VAL A 132 -19.94 1.51 -19.27
N ARG A 133 -19.90 0.29 -18.72
CA ARG A 133 -18.66 -0.48 -18.57
C ARG A 133 -18.00 -0.82 -19.91
N GLU A 134 -18.77 -1.00 -20.99
CA GLU A 134 -18.22 -1.20 -22.32
C GLU A 134 -17.58 0.08 -22.86
N HIS A 135 -18.28 1.21 -22.72
CA HIS A 135 -17.74 2.53 -23.08
C HIS A 135 -16.49 2.90 -22.27
N ASP A 136 -16.49 2.63 -20.96
CA ASP A 136 -15.32 2.88 -20.10
C ASP A 136 -14.11 2.07 -20.57
N ARG A 137 -14.29 0.79 -20.93
CA ARG A 137 -13.19 -0.04 -21.47
C ARG A 137 -12.67 0.51 -22.80
N HIS A 138 -13.55 0.97 -23.68
CA HIS A 138 -13.13 1.54 -24.95
C HIS A 138 -12.38 2.85 -24.74
N LEU A 139 -12.90 3.72 -23.87
CA LEU A 139 -12.25 4.97 -23.48
C LEU A 139 -10.87 4.73 -22.85
N GLU A 140 -10.76 3.76 -21.94
CA GLU A 140 -9.49 3.32 -21.36
C GLU A 140 -8.50 2.83 -22.43
N SER A 141 -8.99 2.14 -23.47
CA SER A 141 -8.16 1.68 -24.59
C SER A 141 -7.63 2.85 -25.45
N LEU A 142 -8.45 3.88 -25.68
CA LEU A 142 -8.04 5.09 -26.40
C LEU A 142 -7.00 5.89 -25.61
N ILE A 143 -7.24 6.09 -24.31
CA ILE A 143 -6.28 6.76 -23.41
C ILE A 143 -4.98 5.96 -23.31
N SER A 144 -5.07 4.63 -23.21
CA SER A 144 -3.90 3.75 -23.19
C SER A 144 -3.10 3.84 -24.49
N ALA A 145 -3.77 3.89 -25.65
CA ALA A 145 -3.13 4.10 -26.94
C ALA A 145 -2.43 5.48 -27.02
N ALA A 146 -3.06 6.53 -26.49
CA ALA A 146 -2.42 7.84 -26.38
C ALA A 146 -1.15 7.76 -25.52
N LYS A 147 -1.22 7.18 -24.33
CA LYS A 147 -0.08 7.03 -23.41
C LYS A 147 1.08 6.23 -24.00
N ALA A 148 0.78 5.24 -24.84
CA ALA A 148 1.78 4.42 -25.52
C ALA A 148 2.70 5.25 -26.44
N GLU A 149 2.22 6.35 -27.02
CA GLU A 149 3.01 7.25 -27.88
C GLU A 149 4.14 7.95 -27.09
N LEU A 150 3.91 8.26 -25.82
CA LEU A 150 4.90 8.89 -24.93
C LEU A 150 5.82 7.85 -24.27
N GLY A 151 5.27 6.68 -23.95
CA GLY A 151 5.97 5.60 -23.28
C GLY A 151 6.12 5.80 -21.76
N LEU A 152 6.38 4.69 -21.06
CA LEU A 152 6.38 4.62 -19.59
C LEU A 152 7.47 5.46 -18.92
N TRP A 153 8.62 5.63 -19.57
CA TRP A 153 9.77 6.37 -19.06
C TRP A 153 9.77 7.85 -19.45
N SER A 154 8.68 8.33 -20.04
CA SER A 154 8.45 9.74 -20.30
C SER A 154 8.22 10.52 -19.00
N GLU A 155 8.30 11.85 -19.09
CA GLU A 155 7.94 12.74 -17.98
C GLU A 155 6.51 12.50 -17.48
N LEU A 156 5.57 12.22 -18.39
CA LEU A 156 4.20 11.88 -18.03
C LEU A 156 4.14 10.55 -17.25
N GLY A 157 4.77 9.49 -17.75
CA GLY A 157 4.77 8.18 -17.08
C GLY A 157 5.39 8.20 -15.69
N VAL A 158 6.55 8.86 -15.54
CA VAL A 158 7.21 9.03 -14.25
C VAL A 158 6.37 9.90 -13.30
N SER A 159 5.80 10.99 -13.80
CA SER A 159 4.97 11.89 -12.97
C SER A 159 3.67 11.22 -12.51
N GLU A 160 2.98 10.47 -13.37
CA GLU A 160 1.80 9.69 -12.98
C GLU A 160 2.15 8.61 -11.94
N GLY A 161 3.29 7.94 -12.09
CA GLY A 161 3.79 6.99 -11.10
C GLY A 161 4.02 7.63 -9.74
N ARG A 162 4.64 8.83 -9.71
CA ARG A 162 4.82 9.62 -8.50
C ARG A 162 3.49 10.08 -7.91
N GLN A 163 2.56 10.57 -8.73
CA GLN A 163 1.24 10.99 -8.28
C GLN A 163 0.45 9.83 -7.65
N LEU A 164 0.53 8.64 -8.24
CA LEU A 164 -0.08 7.42 -7.69
C LEU A 164 0.50 7.09 -6.31
N PHE A 165 1.82 7.19 -6.16
CA PHE A 165 2.48 7.05 -4.87
C PHE A 165 1.98 8.08 -3.86
N TRP A 166 1.97 9.38 -4.21
CA TRP A 166 1.54 10.44 -3.31
C TRP A 166 0.07 10.30 -2.92
N LYS A 167 -0.80 9.89 -3.83
CA LYS A 167 -2.20 9.58 -3.54
C LYS A 167 -2.31 8.46 -2.49
N SER A 168 -1.56 7.39 -2.66
CA SER A 168 -1.51 6.27 -1.71
C SER A 168 -0.97 6.71 -0.35
N PHE A 169 0.13 7.46 -0.34
CA PHE A 169 0.75 8.02 0.86
C PHE A 169 -0.21 8.94 1.66
N GLN A 170 -0.94 9.82 0.95
CA GLN A 170 -1.95 10.68 1.58
C GLN A 170 -3.10 9.87 2.16
N ALA A 171 -3.55 8.82 1.48
CA ALA A 171 -4.57 7.92 2.01
C ALA A 171 -4.13 7.28 3.34
N GLY A 172 -2.87 6.82 3.45
CA GLY A 172 -2.34 6.29 4.71
C GLY A 172 -2.25 7.32 5.82
N LYS A 173 -1.86 8.58 5.53
CA LYS A 173 -1.88 9.66 6.53
C LYS A 173 -3.29 9.96 7.02
N VAL A 174 -4.27 10.00 6.11
CA VAL A 174 -5.68 10.22 6.45
C VAL A 174 -6.19 9.07 7.32
N PHE A 175 -5.83 7.82 7.01
CA PHE A 175 -6.15 6.66 7.83
C PHE A 175 -5.57 6.80 9.24
N GLY A 176 -4.26 7.04 9.37
CA GLY A 176 -3.60 7.19 10.67
C GLY A 176 -4.24 8.28 11.52
N ARG A 177 -4.47 9.46 10.92
CA ARG A 177 -5.17 10.58 11.58
C ARG A 177 -6.57 10.20 12.04
N ARG A 178 -7.36 9.58 11.17
CA ARG A 178 -8.75 9.17 11.50
C ARG A 178 -8.74 8.18 12.66
N GLN A 179 -7.87 7.18 12.63
CA GLN A 179 -7.78 6.18 13.69
C GLN A 179 -7.36 6.81 15.02
N THR A 180 -6.35 7.70 15.02
CA THR A 180 -5.94 8.43 16.23
C THR A 180 -7.08 9.29 16.80
N ILE A 181 -7.87 9.95 15.96
CA ILE A 181 -9.03 10.73 16.43
C ILE A 181 -10.04 9.81 17.13
N TRP A 182 -10.38 8.67 16.53
CA TRP A 182 -11.32 7.72 17.12
C TRP A 182 -10.80 7.14 18.43
N ASP A 183 -9.55 6.66 18.46
CA ASP A 183 -8.96 6.09 19.67
C ASP A 183 -8.91 7.14 20.80
N THR A 184 -8.57 8.39 20.48
CA THR A 184 -8.56 9.48 21.46
C THR A 184 -9.96 9.79 21.97
N ALA A 185 -10.95 9.89 21.07
CA ALA A 185 -12.33 10.15 21.46
C ALA A 185 -12.89 9.06 22.38
N PHE A 186 -12.67 7.78 22.04
CA PHE A 186 -13.12 6.67 22.88
C PHE A 186 -12.38 6.60 24.22
N ASN A 187 -11.07 6.89 24.24
CA ASN A 187 -10.30 6.94 25.49
C ASN A 187 -10.77 8.07 26.43
N LEU A 188 -11.17 9.21 25.86
CA LEU A 188 -11.76 10.32 26.63
C LEU A 188 -13.15 10.00 27.16
N LEU A 189 -13.97 9.28 26.38
CA LEU A 189 -15.32 8.87 26.77
C LEU A 189 -15.33 7.70 27.77
N SER A 190 -14.31 6.84 27.76
CA SER A 190 -14.27 5.59 28.55
C SER A 190 -13.58 5.72 29.91
N SER A 191 -13.02 6.88 30.29
CA SER A 191 -12.25 7.02 31.53
C SER A 191 -12.99 7.79 32.63
N ASN A 192 -13.02 7.24 33.85
CA ASN A 192 -13.34 7.96 35.09
C ASN A 192 -12.38 9.15 35.21
N GLN A 193 -12.89 10.36 34.98
CA GLN A 193 -12.09 11.57 34.71
C GLN A 193 -11.33 12.15 35.92
N ALA A 194 -11.53 11.65 37.13
CA ALA A 194 -11.12 12.36 38.34
C ALA A 194 -9.58 12.46 38.54
N ASP A 195 -8.79 11.46 38.13
CA ASP A 195 -7.37 11.38 38.55
C ASP A 195 -6.36 11.22 37.38
N ARG A 196 -6.74 11.47 36.13
CA ARG A 196 -5.85 11.17 34.99
C ARG A 196 -4.75 12.24 34.85
N ASN A 197 -3.50 11.85 35.06
CA ASN A 197 -2.33 12.67 34.79
C ASN A 197 -2.28 13.06 33.29
N LEU A 198 -2.35 14.36 32.99
CA LEU A 198 -2.33 14.91 31.62
C LEU A 198 -1.09 14.48 30.83
N VAL A 199 0.06 14.35 31.50
CA VAL A 199 1.31 13.89 30.89
C VAL A 199 1.18 12.46 30.37
N THR A 200 0.57 11.58 31.18
CA THR A 200 0.32 10.18 30.78
C THR A 200 -0.65 10.11 29.60
N ALA A 201 -1.69 10.96 29.59
CA ALA A 201 -2.63 11.03 28.47
C ALA A 201 -1.95 11.51 27.17
N PHE A 202 -1.06 12.50 27.26
CA PHE A 202 -0.33 13.01 26.10
C PHE A 202 0.69 12.01 25.54
N VAL A 203 1.45 11.33 26.41
CA VAL A 203 2.38 10.26 25.98
C VAL A 203 1.61 9.11 25.33
N GLN A 204 0.46 8.71 25.91
CA GLN A 204 -0.41 7.70 25.31
C GLN A 204 -0.90 8.13 23.93
N LEU A 205 -1.34 9.38 23.77
CA LEU A 205 -1.75 9.95 22.48
C LEU A 205 -0.64 9.85 21.43
N ILE A 206 0.60 10.21 21.78
CA ILE A 206 1.75 10.12 20.87
C ILE A 206 2.00 8.66 20.47
N CYS A 207 2.05 7.73 21.43
CA CYS A 207 2.27 6.32 21.14
C CYS A 207 1.17 5.74 20.24
N THR A 208 -0.10 6.03 20.54
CA THR A 208 -1.24 5.62 19.69
C THR A 208 -1.15 6.23 18.30
N ALA A 209 -0.78 7.51 18.18
CA ALA A 209 -0.55 8.15 16.90
C ALA A 209 0.54 7.44 16.10
N ILE A 210 1.71 7.16 16.70
CA ILE A 210 2.81 6.46 16.03
C ILE A 210 2.35 5.10 15.49
N VAL A 211 1.68 4.29 16.30
CA VAL A 211 1.18 2.97 15.88
C VAL A 211 0.19 3.09 14.71
N ASN A 212 -0.77 4.01 14.80
CA ASN A 212 -1.80 4.20 13.77
C ASN A 212 -1.23 4.73 12.45
N PHE A 213 -0.29 5.67 12.52
CA PHE A 213 0.41 6.16 11.33
C PHE A 213 1.32 5.08 10.75
N THR A 214 1.98 4.24 11.55
CA THR A 214 2.74 3.08 11.04
C THR A 214 1.84 2.12 10.27
N ALA A 215 0.67 1.76 10.83
CA ALA A 215 -0.30 0.92 10.13
C ALA A 215 -0.76 1.58 8.82
N GLY A 216 -1.11 2.88 8.85
CA GLY A 216 -1.51 3.63 7.66
C GLY A 216 -0.43 3.69 6.58
N MET A 217 0.83 3.89 6.96
CA MET A 217 1.96 3.90 6.03
C MET A 217 2.21 2.53 5.40
N LEU A 218 2.13 1.46 6.17
CA LEU A 218 2.24 0.10 5.63
C LEU A 218 1.10 -0.18 4.63
N SER A 219 -0.14 0.21 4.97
CA SER A 219 -1.27 0.10 4.04
C SER A 219 -1.03 0.87 2.75
N SER A 220 -0.43 2.08 2.80
CA SER A 220 -0.07 2.84 1.60
C SER A 220 0.88 2.09 0.68
N VAL A 221 1.89 1.39 1.23
CA VAL A 221 2.81 0.55 0.44
C VAL A 221 2.00 -0.50 -0.33
N PHE A 222 1.15 -1.25 0.37
CA PHE A 222 0.35 -2.30 -0.26
C PHE A 222 -0.57 -1.74 -1.34
N ILE A 223 -1.31 -0.68 -1.04
CA ILE A 223 -2.21 -0.03 -2.01
C ILE A 223 -1.44 0.39 -3.26
N PHE A 224 -0.29 1.06 -3.08
CA PHE A 224 0.54 1.48 -4.19
C PHE A 224 1.03 0.30 -5.04
N ILE A 225 1.56 -0.75 -4.39
CA ILE A 225 2.05 -1.97 -5.08
C ILE A 225 0.93 -2.65 -5.88
N PHE A 226 -0.31 -2.66 -5.38
CA PHE A 226 -1.44 -3.25 -6.10
C PHE A 226 -1.96 -2.36 -7.24
N GLN A 227 -1.85 -1.04 -7.13
CA GLN A 227 -2.31 -0.11 -8.17
C GLN A 227 -1.29 0.08 -9.29
N LEU A 228 0.01 0.01 -8.98
CA LEU A 228 1.10 0.29 -9.90
C LEU A 228 1.07 -0.60 -11.17
N PRO A 229 0.80 -1.91 -11.13
CA PRO A 229 0.70 -2.73 -12.33
C PRO A 229 -0.34 -2.22 -13.33
N TRP A 230 -1.50 -1.76 -12.84
CA TRP A 230 -2.55 -1.20 -13.69
C TRP A 230 -2.09 0.07 -14.41
N LEU A 231 -1.38 0.96 -13.69
CA LEU A 231 -0.78 2.14 -14.28
C LEU A 231 0.25 1.76 -15.36
N VAL A 232 1.16 0.85 -15.02
CA VAL A 232 2.26 0.45 -15.92
C VAL A 232 1.73 -0.23 -17.19
N MET A 233 0.72 -1.08 -17.07
CA MET A 233 0.06 -1.72 -18.22
C MET A 233 -0.66 -0.71 -19.12
N SER A 234 -1.15 0.41 -18.57
CA SER A 234 -1.81 1.46 -19.36
C SER A 234 -0.88 2.18 -20.35
N TYR A 235 0.44 2.04 -20.21
CA TYR A 235 1.42 2.57 -21.16
C TYR A 235 1.80 1.58 -22.28
N GLN A 236 1.21 0.37 -22.27
CA GLN A 236 1.51 -0.70 -23.24
C GLN A 236 3.02 -0.99 -23.40
N ALA A 237 3.79 -0.79 -22.33
CA ALA A 237 5.23 -0.95 -22.35
C ALA A 237 5.64 -2.42 -22.48
N SER A 238 6.86 -2.66 -22.96
CA SER A 238 7.42 -4.01 -23.01
C SER A 238 7.59 -4.62 -21.61
N LEU A 239 7.46 -5.95 -21.48
CA LEU A 239 7.53 -6.65 -20.20
C LEU A 239 8.78 -6.30 -19.36
N PRO A 240 10.01 -6.22 -19.93
CA PRO A 240 11.19 -5.82 -19.17
C PRO A 240 11.10 -4.39 -18.63
N SER A 241 10.56 -3.47 -19.43
CA SER A 241 10.36 -2.07 -19.05
C SER A 241 9.37 -1.95 -17.89
N MET A 242 8.27 -2.71 -17.95
CA MET A 242 7.28 -2.76 -16.88
C MET A 242 7.88 -3.26 -15.56
N ILE A 243 8.68 -4.34 -15.61
CA ILE A 243 9.33 -4.91 -14.43
C ILE A 243 10.35 -3.92 -13.84
N ALA A 244 11.17 -3.30 -14.68
CA ALA A 244 12.18 -2.34 -14.24
C ALA A 244 11.54 -1.11 -13.58
N PHE A 245 10.49 -0.55 -14.20
CA PHE A 245 9.75 0.58 -13.63
C PHE A 245 9.08 0.19 -12.31
N PHE A 246 8.42 -0.97 -12.26
CA PHE A 246 7.78 -1.48 -11.06
C PHE A 246 8.76 -1.63 -9.90
N ALA A 247 9.94 -2.23 -10.14
CA ALA A 247 10.98 -2.41 -9.13
C ALA A 247 11.52 -1.06 -8.64
N LEU A 248 11.81 -0.13 -9.55
CA LEU A 248 12.32 1.20 -9.22
C LEU A 248 11.31 2.02 -8.40
N ALA A 249 10.04 2.03 -8.83
CA ALA A 249 8.98 2.76 -8.17
C ALA A 249 8.62 2.15 -6.80
N THR A 250 8.64 0.83 -6.67
CA THR A 250 8.45 0.13 -5.38
C THR A 250 9.59 0.44 -4.42
N LEU A 251 10.84 0.42 -4.90
CA LEU A 251 12.00 0.81 -4.11
C LEU A 251 11.87 2.26 -3.62
N GLY A 252 11.50 3.18 -4.51
CA GLY A 252 11.25 4.58 -4.15
C GLY A 252 10.16 4.75 -3.10
N CYS A 253 9.03 4.06 -3.27
CA CYS A 253 7.91 4.06 -2.32
C CYS A 253 8.35 3.59 -0.91
N ILE A 254 9.03 2.44 -0.83
CA ILE A 254 9.55 1.90 0.42
C ILE A 254 10.54 2.87 1.05
N SER A 255 11.45 3.46 0.26
CA SER A 255 12.44 4.39 0.78
C SER A 255 11.80 5.63 1.42
N VAL A 256 10.82 6.24 0.75
CA VAL A 256 10.10 7.41 1.28
C VAL A 256 9.33 7.05 2.56
N ILE A 257 8.67 5.89 2.58
CA ILE A 257 7.90 5.47 3.75
C ILE A 257 8.81 5.14 4.93
N CYS A 258 9.94 4.47 4.70
CA CYS A 258 10.96 4.25 5.73
C CYS A 258 11.48 5.59 6.29
N SER A 259 11.77 6.57 5.42
CA SER A 259 12.21 7.91 5.86
C SER A 259 11.14 8.62 6.69
N TYR A 260 9.88 8.54 6.25
CA TYR A 260 8.77 9.14 6.97
C TYR A 260 8.57 8.49 8.35
N LEU A 261 8.60 7.15 8.43
CA LEU A 261 8.50 6.43 9.69
C LEU A 261 9.67 6.76 10.61
N LEU A 262 10.90 6.77 10.11
CA LEU A 262 12.07 7.18 10.89
C LEU A 262 11.86 8.58 11.48
N GLY A 263 11.43 9.54 10.66
CA GLY A 263 11.12 10.90 11.11
C GLY A 263 10.00 10.93 12.16
N LEU A 264 8.95 10.12 11.99
CA LEU A 264 7.84 10.00 12.92
C LEU A 264 8.30 9.43 14.28
N TYR A 265 9.10 8.37 14.29
CA TYR A 265 9.63 7.78 15.53
C TYR A 265 10.59 8.74 16.23
N LEU A 266 11.45 9.44 15.49
CA LEU A 266 12.33 10.46 16.05
C LEU A 266 11.53 11.61 16.66
N ALA A 267 10.55 12.15 15.95
CA ALA A 267 9.68 13.23 16.44
C ALA A 267 8.84 12.78 17.66
N GLY A 268 8.36 11.54 17.66
CA GLY A 268 7.65 10.97 18.79
C GLY A 268 8.53 10.82 20.02
N ALA A 269 9.74 10.29 19.86
CA ALA A 269 10.70 10.12 20.94
C ALA A 269 11.12 11.46 21.55
N THR A 270 11.38 12.47 20.72
CA THR A 270 11.72 13.82 21.21
C THR A 270 10.56 14.48 21.93
N ALA A 271 9.33 14.33 21.44
CA ALA A 271 8.13 14.85 22.11
C ALA A 271 7.89 14.20 23.48
N ILE A 272 8.05 12.88 23.59
CA ILE A 272 7.95 12.16 24.86
C ILE A 272 9.04 12.61 25.83
N TYR A 273 10.29 12.68 25.37
CA TYR A 273 11.43 13.10 26.19
C TYR A 273 11.24 14.53 26.74
N ALA A 274 10.81 15.47 25.89
CA ALA A 274 10.54 16.85 26.31
C ALA A 274 9.41 16.92 27.35
N THR A 275 8.34 16.13 27.18
CA THR A 275 7.22 16.12 28.14
C THR A 275 7.65 15.59 29.51
N VAL A 276 8.45 14.51 29.54
CA VAL A 276 8.94 13.90 30.77
C VAL A 276 9.93 14.81 31.50
N SER A 277 10.84 15.46 30.76
CA SER A 277 11.85 16.35 31.36
C SER A 277 11.22 17.60 31.98
N LEU A 278 10.23 18.21 31.33
CA LEU A 278 9.47 19.34 31.87
C LEU A 278 8.73 18.96 33.16
N THR A 279 8.09 17.79 33.18
CA THR A 279 7.40 17.29 34.39
C THR A 279 8.37 17.06 35.55
N GLY A 280 9.57 16.54 35.26
CA GLY A 280 10.62 16.35 36.25
C GLY A 280 11.14 17.66 36.84
N GLN A 281 11.23 18.73 36.04
CA GLN A 281 11.61 20.06 36.52
C GLN A 281 10.52 20.69 37.40
N SER A 282 9.25 20.61 37.00
CA SER A 282 8.13 21.12 37.80
C SER A 282 8.06 20.45 39.17
N ARG A 283 8.18 19.12 39.24
CA ARG A 283 8.18 18.38 40.52
C ARG A 283 9.35 18.75 41.42
N ARG A 284 10.52 19.03 40.87
CA ARG A 284 11.69 19.50 41.64
C ARG A 284 11.46 20.88 42.24
N LEU A 285 10.82 21.78 41.50
CA LEU A 285 10.48 23.13 41.98
C LEU A 285 9.40 23.08 43.08
N GLU A 286 8.37 22.25 42.92
CA GLU A 286 7.35 22.01 43.94
C GLU A 286 7.95 21.40 45.23
N ALA A 287 8.85 20.43 45.11
CA ALA A 287 9.56 19.85 46.26
C ALA A 287 10.49 20.86 46.97
N GLY A 288 11.09 21.79 46.21
CA GLY A 288 11.92 22.87 46.75
C GLY A 288 11.11 23.95 47.48
N LEU A 289 9.93 24.30 46.95
CA LEU A 289 9.00 25.24 47.58
C LEU A 289 8.37 24.65 48.85
N GLY A 290 7.98 23.37 48.83
CA GLY A 290 7.46 22.67 50.00
C GLY A 290 8.47 22.58 51.15
N SER A 291 9.75 22.34 50.83
CA SER A 291 10.83 22.32 51.84
C SER A 291 11.11 23.70 52.45
N ARG A 292 10.98 24.79 51.69
CA ARG A 292 11.11 26.17 52.22
C ARG A 292 9.94 26.56 53.12
N ALA A 293 8.71 26.24 52.72
CA ALA A 293 7.52 26.52 53.52
C ALA A 293 7.51 25.78 54.87
N TYR A 294 8.20 24.63 54.95
CA TYR A 294 8.34 23.88 56.20
C TYR A 294 9.35 24.49 57.18
N LEU A 295 10.36 25.22 56.67
CA LEU A 295 11.39 25.88 57.49
C LEU A 295 10.97 27.27 57.98
N GLU A 296 9.96 27.89 57.38
CA GLU A 296 9.43 29.21 57.76
C GLU A 296 8.24 29.16 58.72
N ARG A 297 7.79 27.99 59.18
CA ARG A 297 6.84 27.95 60.32
C ARG A 297 7.57 28.37 61.58
N PRO A 298 7.28 29.56 62.16
CA PRO A 298 7.85 29.91 63.44
C PRO A 298 7.29 28.92 64.47
N HIS A 299 8.18 28.32 65.25
CA HIS A 299 7.81 27.70 66.52
C HIS A 299 7.24 28.81 67.42
N ALA A 300 5.93 29.02 67.34
CA ALA A 300 5.19 29.80 68.32
C ALA A 300 4.95 28.87 69.52
N GLU A 301 5.85 28.95 70.49
CA GLU A 301 5.58 28.60 71.89
C GLU A 301 5.03 29.82 72.63
#